data_AF-A0A744LNM4-F1
#
_entry.id   AF-A0A744LNM4-F1
#
_cell.length_a   1.000
_cell.length_b   1.000
_cell.length_c   1.000
_cell.angle_alpha   90.00
_cell.angle_beta   90.00
_cell.angle_gamma   90.00
#
_symmetry.space_group_name_H-M   'P 1'
#
loop_
_entity.id
_entity.type
_entity.pdbx_description
1 polymer ?
#
loop_
_entity_poly.entity_id
_entity_poly.type
_entity_poly.pdbx_seq_one_letter_code
_entity_poly.pdbx_strand_id
1 'polypeptide(L)'
;SERLAARISAAFAMFIRRSDAMVQDGDAPDYADKDRDLDIEPGTILKDLLPGEDIGTIKSDRPNANLESFRMGQLRAVAAGVRGSFSSIARNYDGTYSAQRQELVEAQEGYAILQDNFIAAVSRPVYRRWLATAITAGVIDVPPDTDMATLFNAVYSGPVMPWIDPLKEANAWRVLIRGGAATESDWVRARGGAPAEVKRRRKAEIDENRKLGLVFDTDPAHDPGEQDNAGNEDNGGSDKNA
;
A
#
# COMPACT_ATOMS: atom_id res chain seq x y z
N SER A 1 -25.00 -15.39 -0.72
CA SER A 1 -24.54 -14.15 -0.04
C SER A 1 -24.19 -14.49 1.39
N GLU A 2 -22.93 -14.30 1.80
CA GLU A 2 -22.44 -14.64 3.14
C GLU A 2 -23.16 -13.86 4.25
N ARG A 3 -23.61 -12.63 3.97
CA ARG A 3 -24.49 -11.86 4.88
C ARG A 3 -25.86 -12.52 5.08
N LEU A 4 -26.41 -13.13 4.03
CA LEU A 4 -27.67 -13.87 4.12
C LEU A 4 -27.49 -15.15 4.93
N ALA A 5 -26.37 -15.86 4.72
CA ALA A 5 -26.02 -17.05 5.47
C ALA A 5 -25.75 -16.75 6.95
N ALA A 6 -25.02 -15.67 7.26
CA ALA A 6 -24.79 -15.22 8.64
C ALA A 6 -26.09 -14.82 9.34
N ARG A 7 -27.00 -14.15 8.62
CA ARG A 7 -28.32 -13.78 9.14
C ARG A 7 -29.22 -15.01 9.37
N ILE A 8 -29.14 -16.03 8.51
CA ILE A 8 -29.85 -17.30 8.69
C ILE A 8 -29.23 -18.12 9.83
N SER A 9 -27.91 -18.10 9.99
CA SER A 9 -27.21 -18.76 11.10
C SER A 9 -27.41 -18.06 12.44
N ALA A 10 -27.66 -16.74 12.44
CA ALA A 10 -27.99 -15.95 13.63
C ALA A 10 -29.46 -16.08 14.05
N ALA A 11 -30.34 -16.55 13.17
CA ALA A 11 -31.68 -16.97 13.53
C ALA A 11 -31.57 -18.32 14.27
N PHE A 12 -31.41 -18.27 15.59
CA PHE A 12 -31.37 -19.46 16.43
C PHE A 12 -32.66 -20.26 16.29
N ALA A 13 -32.61 -21.39 15.58
CA ALA A 13 -33.70 -22.34 15.51
C ALA A 13 -33.51 -23.39 16.61
N MET A 14 -34.45 -23.43 17.56
CA MET A 14 -34.54 -24.46 18.59
C MET A 14 -35.70 -25.40 18.24
N PHE A 15 -35.55 -26.69 18.53
CA PHE A 15 -36.65 -27.64 18.41
C PHE A 15 -36.83 -28.40 19.73
N ILE A 16 -38.08 -28.71 20.05
CA ILE A 16 -38.43 -29.52 21.22
C ILE A 16 -38.58 -30.97 20.76
N ARG A 17 -37.78 -31.87 21.29
CA ARG A 17 -37.91 -33.32 21.08
C ARG A 17 -38.74 -33.91 22.21
N ARG A 18 -39.80 -34.63 21.88
CA ARG A 18 -40.60 -35.39 22.85
C ARG A 18 -40.16 -36.85 22.84
N SER A 19 -39.97 -37.42 24.02
CA SER A 19 -39.72 -38.85 24.22
C SER A 19 -41.05 -39.56 24.49
N ASP A 20 -41.35 -40.60 23.73
CA ASP A 20 -42.64 -41.32 23.72
C ASP A 20 -42.84 -42.25 24.94
N ALA A 21 -42.09 -42.03 26.01
CA ALA A 21 -41.93 -43.01 27.09
C ALA A 21 -42.86 -42.80 28.30
N MET A 22 -43.81 -41.85 28.26
CA MET A 22 -44.68 -41.57 29.42
C MET A 22 -46.17 -41.31 29.09
N VAL A 23 -46.71 -41.83 27.99
CA VAL A 23 -48.18 -41.92 27.86
C VAL A 23 -48.65 -43.19 28.56
N GLN A 24 -48.65 -43.19 29.89
CA GLN A 24 -49.28 -44.24 30.69
C GLN A 24 -50.48 -43.65 31.44
N ASP A 25 -51.65 -44.16 31.04
CA ASP A 25 -52.96 -44.09 31.69
C ASP A 25 -53.72 -42.75 31.68
N GLY A 26 -54.78 -42.72 30.86
CA GLY A 26 -56.06 -42.08 31.15
C GLY A 26 -56.19 -40.55 31.14
N ASP A 27 -55.14 -39.80 31.48
CA ASP A 27 -55.16 -38.34 31.59
C ASP A 27 -54.20 -37.76 30.55
N ALA A 28 -54.62 -37.72 29.29
CA ALA A 28 -53.92 -36.93 28.29
C ALA A 28 -54.11 -35.45 28.67
N PRO A 29 -53.05 -34.69 29.00
CA PRO A 29 -53.18 -33.26 29.19
C PRO A 29 -53.80 -32.67 27.92
N ASP A 30 -54.79 -31.79 28.06
CA ASP A 30 -55.34 -31.07 26.93
C ASP A 30 -54.24 -30.20 26.32
N TYR A 31 -53.65 -30.69 25.22
CA TYR A 31 -52.58 -30.01 24.47
C TYR A 31 -53.14 -28.97 23.49
N ALA A 32 -54.44 -28.67 23.56
CA ALA A 32 -55.03 -27.59 22.80
C ALA A 32 -54.48 -26.24 23.29
N ASP A 33 -53.66 -25.65 22.44
CA ASP A 33 -53.66 -24.20 22.22
C ASP A 33 -53.25 -23.35 23.44
N LYS A 34 -52.04 -23.61 23.94
CA LYS A 34 -51.27 -22.52 24.55
C LYS A 34 -50.27 -22.08 23.50
N ASP A 35 -50.52 -20.93 22.87
CA ASP A 35 -49.49 -20.12 22.23
C ASP A 35 -48.41 -19.88 23.29
N ARG A 36 -47.37 -20.73 23.26
CA ARG A 36 -46.23 -20.60 24.16
C ARG A 36 -45.29 -19.61 23.52
N ASP A 37 -45.61 -18.34 23.72
CA ASP A 37 -44.72 -17.25 23.37
C ASP A 37 -43.40 -17.43 24.12
N LEU A 38 -42.35 -17.64 23.35
CA LEU A 38 -41.03 -18.00 23.84
C LEU A 38 -40.15 -16.77 23.61
N ASP A 39 -40.09 -15.91 24.63
CA ASP A 39 -39.28 -14.70 24.58
C ASP A 39 -37.82 -15.06 24.91
N ILE A 40 -36.97 -15.00 23.89
CA ILE A 40 -35.58 -15.42 23.97
C ILE A 40 -34.71 -14.18 24.16
N GLU A 41 -34.28 -13.96 25.39
CA GLU A 41 -33.26 -12.99 25.75
C GLU A 41 -31.93 -13.71 26.11
N PRO A 42 -30.78 -13.04 25.96
CA PRO A 42 -29.50 -13.63 26.38
C PRO A 42 -29.51 -13.99 27.88
N GLY A 43 -29.44 -15.29 28.18
CA GLY A 43 -29.49 -15.81 29.56
C GLY A 43 -30.86 -16.35 30.00
N THR A 44 -31.87 -16.33 29.13
CA THR A 44 -33.17 -16.96 29.41
C THR A 44 -33.02 -18.47 29.65
N ILE A 45 -33.46 -18.92 30.82
CA ILE A 45 -33.61 -20.34 31.14
C ILE A 45 -35.05 -20.71 30.84
N LEU A 46 -35.25 -21.62 29.87
CA LEU A 46 -36.57 -22.12 29.52
C LEU A 46 -37.05 -23.08 30.61
N LYS A 47 -38.03 -22.63 31.40
CA LYS A 47 -38.53 -23.36 32.59
C LYS A 47 -39.78 -24.20 32.32
N ASP A 48 -40.48 -23.95 31.22
CA ASP A 48 -41.80 -24.53 30.97
C ASP A 48 -41.75 -25.87 30.20
N LEU A 49 -40.70 -26.69 30.36
CA LEU A 49 -40.64 -27.99 29.66
C LEU A 49 -41.58 -28.99 30.35
N LEU A 50 -42.41 -29.69 29.55
CA LEU A 50 -43.23 -30.78 30.08
C LEU A 50 -42.38 -32.04 30.31
N PRO A 51 -42.82 -32.95 31.20
CA PRO A 51 -42.12 -34.22 31.42
C PRO A 51 -41.92 -34.99 30.10
N GLY A 52 -40.66 -35.30 29.78
CA GLY A 52 -40.28 -36.01 28.54
C GLY A 52 -39.92 -35.13 27.34
N GLU A 53 -39.95 -33.79 27.49
CA GLU A 53 -39.44 -32.82 26.50
C GLU A 53 -37.95 -32.51 26.71
N ASP A 54 -37.18 -32.47 25.62
CA ASP A 54 -35.78 -32.04 25.58
C ASP A 54 -35.58 -30.94 24.52
N ILE A 55 -34.74 -29.95 24.81
CA ILE A 55 -34.44 -28.85 23.88
C ILE A 55 -33.18 -29.20 23.08
N GLY A 56 -33.36 -29.34 21.77
CA GLY A 56 -32.25 -29.39 20.83
C GLY A 56 -31.98 -28.01 20.24
N THR A 57 -30.73 -27.54 20.33
CA THR A 57 -30.28 -26.38 19.55
C THR A 57 -29.77 -26.84 18.19
N ILE A 58 -30.25 -26.27 17.09
CA ILE A 58 -29.60 -26.45 15.78
C ILE A 58 -28.35 -25.56 15.79
N LYS A 59 -27.21 -26.13 16.17
CA LYS A 59 -25.92 -25.44 16.07
C LYS A 59 -25.55 -25.30 14.60
N SER A 60 -25.51 -24.08 14.10
CA SER A 60 -24.93 -23.78 12.80
C SER A 60 -23.40 -23.68 12.95
N ASP A 61 -22.73 -24.79 13.23
CA ASP A 61 -21.26 -24.85 13.23
C ASP A 61 -20.75 -24.87 11.78
N ARG A 62 -20.72 -23.69 11.16
CA ARG A 62 -20.11 -23.50 9.83
C ARG A 62 -18.69 -22.95 10.02
N PRO A 63 -17.65 -23.75 9.76
CA PRO A 63 -16.28 -23.22 9.77
C PRO A 63 -16.13 -22.16 8.67
N ASN A 64 -15.97 -20.89 9.07
CA ASN A 64 -15.85 -19.74 8.17
C ASN A 64 -14.41 -19.56 7.64
N ALA A 65 -13.86 -20.59 7.00
CA ALA A 65 -12.53 -20.53 6.40
C ALA A 65 -12.43 -19.49 5.25
N ASN A 66 -13.57 -19.19 4.59
CA ASN A 66 -13.61 -18.34 3.40
C ASN A 66 -13.95 -16.87 3.67
N LEU A 67 -14.23 -16.49 4.92
CA LEU A 67 -14.61 -15.11 5.29
C LEU A 67 -13.50 -14.11 4.94
N GLU A 68 -12.24 -14.50 5.15
CA GLU A 68 -11.09 -13.68 4.81
C GLU A 68 -11.02 -13.44 3.30
N SER A 69 -11.15 -14.48 2.47
CA SER A 69 -11.15 -14.34 1.02
C SER A 69 -12.28 -13.44 0.51
N PHE A 70 -13.48 -13.58 1.07
CA PHE A 70 -14.61 -12.70 0.76
C PHE A 70 -14.32 -11.24 1.14
N ARG A 71 -13.82 -10.98 2.36
CA ARG A 71 -13.45 -9.64 2.82
C ARG A 71 -12.36 -9.02 1.93
N MET A 72 -11.33 -9.79 1.59
CA MET A 72 -10.25 -9.32 0.70
C MET A 72 -10.79 -9.01 -0.70
N GLY A 73 -11.73 -9.82 -1.23
CA GLY A 73 -12.41 -9.53 -2.49
C GLY A 73 -13.18 -8.20 -2.48
N GLN A 74 -13.91 -7.92 -1.39
CA GLN A 74 -14.60 -6.63 -1.23
C GLN A 74 -13.63 -5.45 -1.14
N LEU A 75 -12.53 -5.60 -0.40
CA LEU A 75 -11.51 -4.56 -0.29
C LEU A 75 -10.81 -4.28 -1.64
N ARG A 76 -10.57 -5.30 -2.47
CA ARG A 76 -10.06 -5.11 -3.85
C ARG A 76 -11.03 -4.32 -4.72
N ALA A 77 -12.33 -4.62 -4.64
CA ALA A 77 -13.34 -3.89 -5.40
C ALA A 77 -13.41 -2.41 -4.99
N VAL A 78 -13.28 -2.11 -3.70
CA VAL A 78 -13.20 -0.72 -3.20
C VAL A 78 -11.92 -0.05 -3.67
N ALA A 79 -10.76 -0.71 -3.54
CA ALA A 79 -9.46 -0.18 -3.95
C ALA A 79 -9.44 0.22 -5.43
N ALA A 80 -9.98 -0.64 -6.30
CA ALA A 80 -10.13 -0.37 -7.73
C ALA A 80 -10.99 0.87 -8.02
N GLY A 81 -12.02 1.13 -7.20
CA GLY A 81 -12.89 2.29 -7.38
C GLY A 81 -12.28 3.62 -6.91
N VAL A 82 -11.51 3.60 -5.82
CA VAL A 82 -10.93 4.83 -5.22
C VAL A 82 -9.56 5.19 -5.77
N ARG A 83 -9.03 4.41 -6.73
CA ARG A 83 -7.65 4.54 -7.28
C ARG A 83 -6.58 4.50 -6.18
N GLY A 84 -6.84 3.73 -5.13
CA GLY A 84 -5.89 3.50 -4.05
C GLY A 84 -5.31 2.11 -4.15
N SER A 85 -4.08 1.95 -3.66
CA SER A 85 -3.42 0.64 -3.55
C SER A 85 -4.22 -0.27 -2.59
N PHE A 86 -4.55 -1.49 -3.03
CA PHE A 86 -5.21 -2.52 -2.22
C PHE A 86 -4.41 -2.81 -0.94
N SER A 87 -3.11 -3.04 -1.08
CA SER A 87 -2.18 -3.31 0.01
C SER A 87 -2.16 -2.18 1.03
N SER A 88 -2.27 -0.93 0.59
CA SER A 88 -2.37 0.24 1.48
C SER A 88 -3.73 0.31 2.19
N ILE A 89 -4.84 0.04 1.49
CA ILE A 89 -6.20 0.10 2.03
C ILE A 89 -6.48 -1.07 2.99
N ALA A 90 -6.09 -2.28 2.60
CA ALA A 90 -6.27 -3.51 3.36
C ALA A 90 -5.19 -3.69 4.44
N ARG A 91 -4.11 -2.90 4.40
CA ARG A 91 -2.88 -3.07 5.20
C ARG A 91 -2.32 -4.48 5.09
N ASN A 92 -2.43 -5.08 3.90
CA ASN A 92 -1.87 -6.39 3.61
C ASN A 92 -0.82 -6.25 2.50
N TYR A 93 0.43 -6.59 2.80
CA TYR A 93 1.56 -6.42 1.88
C TYR A 93 2.07 -7.76 1.32
N ASP A 94 1.14 -8.66 0.99
CA ASP A 94 1.45 -9.95 0.39
C ASP A 94 1.62 -9.85 -1.13
N GLY A 95 2.71 -10.38 -1.67
CA GLY A 95 2.94 -10.46 -3.11
C GLY A 95 4.41 -10.52 -3.51
N THR A 96 4.68 -10.75 -4.79
CA THR A 96 6.02 -10.63 -5.36
C THR A 96 6.40 -9.16 -5.52
N TYR A 97 7.71 -8.87 -5.57
CA TYR A 97 8.22 -7.51 -5.80
C TYR A 97 7.58 -6.83 -7.01
N SER A 98 7.43 -7.56 -8.13
CA SER A 98 6.83 -7.02 -9.36
C SER A 98 5.36 -6.64 -9.17
N ALA A 99 4.59 -7.44 -8.42
CA ALA A 99 3.18 -7.16 -8.14
C ALA A 99 3.03 -5.92 -7.24
N GLN A 100 3.85 -5.80 -6.19
CA GLN A 100 3.85 -4.63 -5.32
C GLN A 100 4.29 -3.36 -6.07
N ARG A 101 5.25 -3.47 -7.00
CA ARG A 101 5.68 -2.35 -7.84
C ARG A 101 4.58 -1.90 -8.78
N GLN A 102 3.88 -2.81 -9.44
CA GLN A 102 2.77 -2.45 -10.32
C GLN A 102 1.65 -1.75 -9.55
N GLU A 103 1.32 -2.25 -8.37
CA GLU A 103 0.32 -1.65 -7.50
C GLU A 103 0.72 -0.22 -7.07
N LEU A 104 1.99 0.00 -6.72
CA LEU A 104 2.51 1.32 -6.39
C LEU A 104 2.45 2.28 -7.59
N VAL A 105 2.78 1.79 -8.79
CA VAL A 105 2.74 2.57 -10.02
C VAL A 105 1.32 3.05 -10.33
N GLU A 106 0.32 2.17 -10.21
CA GLU A 106 -1.09 2.53 -10.42
C GLU A 106 -1.60 3.53 -9.36
N ALA A 107 -1.20 3.36 -8.09
CA ALA A 107 -1.58 4.30 -7.02
C ALA A 107 -0.92 5.68 -7.18
N GLN A 108 0.33 5.73 -7.65
CA GLN A 108 1.07 6.98 -7.81
C GLN A 108 0.43 7.91 -8.84
N GLU A 109 -0.18 7.37 -9.90
CA GLU A 109 -0.91 8.18 -10.88
C GLU A 109 -2.07 8.94 -10.21
N GLY A 110 -2.79 8.29 -9.29
CA GLY A 110 -3.82 8.93 -8.47
C GLY A 110 -3.26 10.06 -7.61
N TYR A 111 -2.12 9.84 -6.97
CA TYR A 111 -1.45 10.87 -6.18
C TYR A 111 -0.93 12.04 -7.02
N ALA A 112 -0.43 11.78 -8.24
CA ALA A 112 0.03 12.81 -9.15
C ALA A 112 -1.10 13.78 -9.54
N ILE A 113 -2.30 13.26 -9.82
CA ILE A 113 -3.48 14.09 -10.12
C ILE A 113 -3.84 14.99 -8.93
N LEU A 114 -3.85 14.44 -7.72
CA LEU A 114 -4.15 15.21 -6.51
C LEU A 114 -3.08 16.28 -6.25
N GLN A 115 -1.82 15.93 -6.47
CA GLN A 115 -0.69 16.84 -6.35
C GLN A 115 -0.80 17.99 -7.36
N ASP A 116 -1.09 17.69 -8.63
CA ASP A 116 -1.24 18.70 -9.67
C ASP A 116 -2.41 19.64 -9.37
N ASN A 117 -3.54 19.11 -8.90
CA ASN A 117 -4.66 19.91 -8.45
C ASN A 117 -4.27 20.84 -7.28
N PHE A 118 -3.53 20.33 -6.30
CA PHE A 118 -3.05 21.14 -5.18
C PHE A 118 -2.06 22.22 -5.63
N ILE A 119 -1.14 21.88 -6.53
CA ILE A 119 -0.17 22.82 -7.10
C ILE A 119 -0.92 23.93 -7.85
N ALA A 120 -1.88 23.57 -8.69
CA ALA A 120 -2.66 24.53 -9.48
C ALA A 120 -3.50 25.46 -8.60
N ALA A 121 -4.12 24.93 -7.53
CA ALA A 121 -5.02 25.68 -6.67
C ALA A 121 -4.29 26.52 -5.60
N VAL A 122 -3.17 26.03 -5.06
CA VAL A 122 -2.51 26.61 -3.88
C VAL A 122 -1.10 27.09 -4.20
N SER A 123 -0.20 26.18 -4.54
CA SER A 123 1.23 26.50 -4.64
C SER A 123 1.52 27.52 -5.75
N ARG A 124 0.90 27.35 -6.92
CA ARG A 124 1.12 28.19 -8.10
C ARG A 124 0.61 29.62 -7.91
N PRO A 125 -0.61 29.86 -7.38
CA PRO A 125 -1.07 31.21 -7.06
C PRO A 125 -0.25 31.88 -5.96
N VAL A 126 0.12 31.15 -4.90
CA VAL A 126 0.92 31.68 -3.79
C VAL A 126 2.29 32.12 -4.29
N TYR A 127 2.98 31.27 -5.06
CA TYR A 127 4.29 31.59 -5.64
C TYR A 127 4.23 32.83 -6.54
N ARG A 128 3.25 32.90 -7.45
CA ARG A 128 3.09 34.06 -8.36
C ARG A 128 2.86 35.36 -7.61
N ARG A 129 1.99 35.35 -6.60
CA ARG A 129 1.71 36.54 -5.77
C ARG A 129 2.92 36.96 -4.95
N TRP A 130 3.61 36.00 -4.35
CA TRP A 130 4.84 36.26 -3.61
C TRP A 130 5.91 36.90 -4.51
N LEU A 131 6.16 36.32 -5.69
CA LEU A 131 7.17 36.84 -6.62
C LEU A 131 6.84 38.26 -7.08
N ALA A 132 5.58 38.51 -7.48
CA ALA A 132 5.13 39.85 -7.87
C ALA A 132 5.28 40.88 -6.73
N THR A 133 5.02 40.46 -5.49
CA THR A 133 5.16 41.31 -4.31
C THR A 133 6.64 41.58 -4.00
N ALA A 134 7.51 40.58 -4.10
CA ALA A 134 8.94 40.71 -3.85
C ALA A 134 9.63 41.66 -4.86
N ILE A 135 9.20 41.62 -6.12
CA ILE A 135 9.65 42.55 -7.17
C ILE A 135 9.17 43.96 -6.87
N THR A 136 7.87 44.13 -6.55
CA THR A 136 7.29 45.44 -6.26
C THR A 136 7.87 46.08 -4.98
N ALA A 137 8.24 45.25 -4.00
CA ALA A 137 8.90 45.69 -2.77
C ALA A 137 10.39 46.01 -2.96
N GLY A 138 10.96 45.77 -4.15
CA GLY A 138 12.38 46.01 -4.45
C GLY A 138 13.34 45.02 -3.78
N VAL A 139 12.85 43.90 -3.25
CA VAL A 139 13.69 42.83 -2.68
C VAL A 139 14.38 42.02 -3.78
N ILE A 140 13.68 41.85 -4.90
CA ILE A 140 14.19 41.18 -6.10
C ILE A 140 14.24 42.22 -7.21
N ASP A 141 15.44 42.54 -7.68
CA ASP A 141 15.64 43.35 -8.87
C ASP A 141 15.65 42.44 -10.10
N VAL A 142 14.78 42.73 -11.07
CA VAL A 142 14.63 41.91 -12.28
C VAL A 142 15.57 42.46 -13.34
N PRO A 143 16.54 41.68 -13.85
CA PRO A 143 17.44 42.15 -14.89
C PRO A 143 16.67 42.63 -16.12
N PRO A 144 17.10 43.74 -16.77
CA PRO A 144 16.37 44.33 -17.90
C PRO A 144 16.27 43.40 -19.12
N ASP A 145 17.17 42.43 -19.25
CA ASP A 145 17.20 41.45 -20.34
C ASP A 145 16.28 40.23 -20.09
N THR A 146 15.52 40.23 -18.99
CA THR A 146 14.66 39.10 -18.61
C THR A 146 13.36 39.11 -19.41
N ASP A 147 13.02 37.98 -20.05
CA ASP A 147 11.71 37.82 -20.69
C ASP A 147 10.59 37.72 -19.64
N MET A 148 9.78 38.76 -19.59
CA MET A 148 8.64 38.90 -18.67
C MET A 148 7.60 37.78 -18.83
N ALA A 149 7.47 37.16 -20.02
CA ALA A 149 6.57 36.04 -20.23
C ALA A 149 7.00 34.77 -19.48
N THR A 150 8.31 34.63 -19.23
CA THR A 150 8.89 33.45 -18.56
C THR A 150 9.12 33.65 -17.06
N LEU A 151 9.04 34.89 -16.58
CA LEU A 151 9.38 35.25 -15.20
C LEU A 151 8.63 34.44 -14.13
N PHE A 152 7.38 34.07 -14.40
CA PHE A 152 6.54 33.29 -13.47
C PHE A 152 6.55 31.78 -13.73
N ASN A 153 7.44 31.30 -14.61
CA ASN A 153 7.63 29.88 -14.85
C ASN A 153 8.43 29.30 -13.69
N ALA A 154 7.80 28.37 -12.98
CA ALA A 154 8.43 27.63 -11.91
C ALA A 154 8.14 26.15 -12.10
N VAL A 155 9.12 25.34 -11.75
CA VAL A 155 8.97 23.89 -11.65
C VAL A 155 8.51 23.58 -10.24
N TYR A 156 7.36 22.93 -10.11
CA TYR A 156 6.82 22.52 -8.82
C TYR A 156 7.19 21.06 -8.59
N SER A 157 7.98 20.81 -7.55
CA SER A 157 8.33 19.47 -7.12
C SER A 157 7.42 19.07 -5.97
N GLY A 158 6.71 17.96 -6.12
CA GLY A 158 5.98 17.33 -5.02
C GLY A 158 6.57 15.99 -4.65
N PRO A 159 5.86 15.21 -3.82
CA PRO A 159 6.33 13.91 -3.34
C PRO A 159 6.67 12.98 -4.50
N VAL A 160 7.90 12.48 -4.50
CA VAL A 160 8.36 11.51 -5.50
C VAL A 160 7.99 10.10 -5.08
N MET A 161 7.83 9.21 -6.06
CA MET A 161 7.56 7.80 -5.80
C MET A 161 8.70 7.21 -4.94
N PRO A 162 8.39 6.56 -3.80
CA PRO A 162 9.40 5.87 -3.02
C PRO A 162 9.89 4.64 -3.77
N TRP A 163 11.18 4.34 -3.62
CA TRP A 163 11.77 3.14 -4.22
C TRP A 163 11.44 1.91 -3.39
N ILE A 164 11.27 0.79 -4.08
CA ILE A 164 11.05 -0.51 -3.42
C ILE A 164 12.39 -1.24 -3.30
N ASP A 165 13.20 -1.23 -4.36
CA ASP A 165 14.56 -1.81 -4.36
C ASP A 165 15.57 -0.76 -4.83
N PRO A 166 16.25 -0.09 -3.89
CA PRO A 166 17.15 1.00 -4.24
C PRO A 166 18.31 0.61 -5.15
N LEU A 167 18.79 -0.63 -5.08
CA LEU A 167 19.94 -1.07 -5.85
C LEU A 167 19.54 -1.30 -7.31
N LYS A 168 18.44 -2.01 -7.55
CA LYS A 168 17.94 -2.23 -8.92
C LYS A 168 17.55 -0.94 -9.60
N GLU A 169 16.91 -0.04 -8.87
CA GLU A 169 16.51 1.26 -9.39
C GLU A 169 17.72 2.15 -9.70
N ALA A 170 18.72 2.19 -8.82
CA ALA A 170 19.96 2.92 -9.09
C ALA A 170 20.70 2.40 -10.32
N ASN A 171 20.77 1.07 -10.50
CA ASN A 171 21.37 0.46 -11.68
C ASN A 171 20.59 0.80 -12.96
N ALA A 172 19.26 0.81 -12.92
CA ALA A 172 18.44 1.23 -14.07
C ALA A 172 18.74 2.68 -14.46
N TRP A 173 18.83 3.59 -13.49
CA TRP A 173 19.18 4.99 -13.75
C TRP A 173 20.62 5.17 -14.23
N ARG A 174 21.57 4.39 -13.72
CA ARG A 174 22.95 4.35 -14.25
C ARG A 174 22.95 4.03 -15.73
N VAL A 175 22.18 3.02 -16.15
CA VAL A 175 22.04 2.63 -17.56
C VAL A 175 21.36 3.74 -18.39
N LEU A 176 20.28 4.35 -17.90
CA LEU A 176 19.57 5.43 -18.61
C LEU A 176 20.43 6.68 -18.80
N ILE A 177 21.18 7.08 -17.77
CA ILE A 177 22.08 8.25 -17.85
C ILE A 177 23.24 7.95 -18.80
N ARG A 178 23.87 6.77 -18.68
CA ARG A 178 24.95 6.36 -19.61
C ARG A 178 24.46 6.22 -21.05
N GLY A 179 23.23 5.75 -21.25
CA GLY A 179 22.58 5.64 -22.56
C GLY A 179 22.08 6.97 -23.13
N GLY A 180 22.22 8.08 -22.39
CA GLY A 180 21.78 9.41 -22.84
C GLY A 180 20.26 9.62 -22.83
N ALA A 181 19.49 8.68 -22.31
CA ALA A 181 18.02 8.79 -22.20
C ALA A 181 17.57 9.61 -20.99
N ALA A 182 18.47 9.87 -20.04
CA ALA A 182 18.20 10.66 -18.84
C ALA A 182 19.42 11.52 -18.45
N THR A 183 19.18 12.60 -17.71
CA THR A 183 20.25 13.43 -17.16
C THR A 183 20.44 13.23 -15.65
N GLU A 184 21.61 13.62 -15.12
CA GLU A 184 21.84 13.67 -13.68
C GLU A 184 20.80 14.55 -12.95
N SER A 185 20.31 15.59 -13.62
CA SER A 185 19.33 16.50 -13.03
C SER A 185 17.97 15.82 -12.90
N ASP A 186 17.61 14.94 -13.83
CA ASP A 186 16.37 14.16 -13.78
C ASP A 186 16.41 13.16 -12.63
N TRP A 187 17.56 12.49 -12.45
CA TRP A 187 17.81 11.62 -11.30
C TRP A 187 17.67 12.35 -9.96
N VAL A 188 18.31 13.52 -9.83
CA VAL A 188 18.24 14.28 -8.58
C VAL A 188 16.81 14.74 -8.29
N ARG A 189 16.05 15.14 -9.32
CA ARG A 189 14.63 15.52 -9.17
C ARG A 189 13.74 14.34 -8.85
N ALA A 190 14.01 13.16 -9.43
CA ALA A 190 13.30 11.92 -9.10
C ALA A 190 13.50 11.51 -7.62
N ARG A 191 14.53 12.03 -6.96
CA ARG A 191 14.78 11.89 -5.52
C ARG A 191 14.23 13.03 -4.67
N GLY A 192 13.53 13.99 -5.27
CA GLY A 192 13.02 15.20 -4.60
C GLY A 192 14.09 16.24 -4.27
N GLY A 193 15.30 16.10 -4.80
CA GLY A 193 16.40 17.04 -4.58
C GLY A 193 16.46 18.17 -5.61
N ALA A 194 17.13 19.26 -5.25
CA ALA A 194 17.45 20.35 -6.17
C ALA A 194 18.79 20.07 -6.89
N PRO A 195 18.82 19.94 -8.24
CA PRO A 195 20.06 19.62 -8.97
C PRO A 195 21.21 20.60 -8.73
N ALA A 196 20.89 21.90 -8.67
CA ALA A 196 21.89 22.94 -8.42
C ALA A 196 22.54 22.80 -7.03
N GLU A 197 21.75 22.47 -6.02
CA GLU A 197 22.25 22.25 -4.66
C GLU A 197 23.14 21.01 -4.58
N VAL A 198 22.70 19.90 -5.19
CA VAL A 198 23.48 18.66 -5.23
C VAL A 198 24.83 18.89 -5.92
N LYS A 199 24.86 19.60 -7.04
CA LYS A 199 26.13 19.95 -7.72
C LYS A 199 27.02 20.83 -6.86
N ARG A 200 26.45 21.84 -6.17
CA ARG A 200 27.20 22.71 -5.25
C ARG A 200 27.81 21.92 -4.10
N ARG A 201 27.04 21.03 -3.48
CA ARG A 201 27.51 20.15 -2.40
C ARG A 201 28.59 19.18 -2.87
N ARG A 202 28.37 18.50 -3.99
CA ARG A 202 29.35 17.58 -4.59
C ARG A 202 30.68 18.29 -4.88
N LYS A 203 30.63 19.53 -5.40
CA LYS A 203 31.84 20.34 -5.60
C LYS A 203 32.57 20.60 -4.28
N ALA A 204 31.86 21.06 -3.25
CA ALA A 204 32.45 21.34 -1.95
C ALA A 204 33.08 20.09 -1.32
N GLU A 205 32.38 18.95 -1.38
CA GLU A 205 32.85 17.66 -0.87
C GLU A 205 34.12 17.19 -1.62
N ILE A 206 34.16 17.27 -2.96
CA ILE A 206 35.35 16.92 -3.75
C ILE A 206 36.53 17.86 -3.42
N ASP A 207 36.27 19.16 -3.33
CA ASP A 207 37.32 20.15 -3.03
C ASP A 207 37.88 19.97 -1.60
N GLU A 208 37.07 19.53 -0.64
CA GLU A 208 37.48 19.19 0.73
C GLU A 208 38.23 17.86 0.80
N ASN A 209 37.73 16.81 0.15
CA ASN A 209 38.37 15.49 0.10
C ASN A 209 39.77 15.58 -0.49
N ARG A 210 39.96 16.38 -1.55
CA ARG A 210 41.28 16.66 -2.14
C ARG A 210 42.24 17.36 -1.19
N LYS A 211 41.75 18.29 -0.34
CA LYS A 211 42.57 18.96 0.68
C LYS A 211 42.98 18.01 1.79
N LEU A 212 42.10 17.10 2.18
CA LEU A 212 42.31 16.13 3.26
C LEU A 212 43.06 14.87 2.80
N GLY A 213 43.30 14.70 1.49
CA GLY A 213 43.92 13.51 0.92
C GLY A 213 43.05 12.26 1.02
N LEU A 214 41.72 12.43 1.13
CA LEU A 214 40.76 11.33 1.23
C LEU A 214 40.39 10.84 -0.18
N VAL A 215 40.58 9.54 -0.43
CA VAL A 215 40.22 8.88 -1.69
C VAL A 215 39.02 8.00 -1.45
N PHE A 216 37.96 8.24 -2.21
CA PHE A 216 36.72 7.46 -2.19
C PHE A 216 36.44 6.89 -3.58
N ASP A 217 35.83 5.72 -3.62
CA ASP A 217 35.26 5.05 -4.81
C ASP A 217 34.22 5.91 -5.56
N THR A 218 33.62 6.88 -4.87
CA THR A 218 32.65 7.82 -5.46
C THR A 218 33.21 8.80 -6.51
N ASP A 219 34.53 8.91 -6.67
CA ASP A 219 35.17 9.70 -7.73
C ASP A 219 35.45 8.82 -8.96
N PRO A 220 34.78 9.04 -10.11
CA PRO A 220 34.99 8.24 -11.33
C PRO A 220 36.44 8.23 -11.84
N ALA A 221 37.27 9.20 -11.43
CA ALA A 221 38.69 9.21 -11.77
C ALA A 221 39.48 8.07 -11.07
N HIS A 222 38.92 7.46 -10.04
CA HIS A 222 39.55 6.42 -9.20
C HIS A 222 38.78 5.09 -9.21
N ASP A 223 37.72 4.97 -10.01
CA ASP A 223 36.95 3.72 -10.15
C ASP A 223 37.67 2.76 -11.13
N PRO A 224 38.20 1.60 -10.68
CA PRO A 224 38.80 0.61 -11.58
C PRO A 224 37.79 -0.11 -12.49
N GLY A 225 36.49 0.20 -12.38
CA GLY A 225 35.41 -0.44 -13.12
C GLY A 225 35.01 -1.78 -12.50
N GLU A 226 33.77 -2.21 -12.76
CA GLU A 226 33.30 -3.56 -12.42
C GLU A 226 34.20 -4.57 -13.13
N GLN A 227 35.05 -5.27 -12.38
CA GLN A 227 35.59 -6.54 -12.81
C GLN A 227 34.44 -7.54 -12.75
N ASP A 228 33.77 -7.74 -13.88
CA ASP A 228 32.85 -8.86 -14.04
C ASP A 228 33.64 -10.14 -13.71
N ASN A 229 33.35 -10.74 -12.56
CA ASN A 229 33.78 -12.10 -12.22
C ASN A 229 33.01 -13.11 -13.09
N ALA A 230 33.19 -13.00 -14.41
CA ALA A 230 32.79 -13.99 -15.40
C ALA A 230 34.02 -14.84 -15.70
N GLY A 231 34.38 -15.73 -14.78
CA GLY A 231 35.58 -16.55 -14.93
C GLY A 231 35.93 -17.39 -13.71
N ASN A 232 34.96 -18.10 -13.12
CA ASN A 232 35.28 -19.24 -12.27
C ASN A 232 34.19 -20.32 -12.38
N GLU A 233 33.99 -20.82 -13.59
CA GLU A 233 33.38 -22.13 -13.82
C GLU A 233 34.47 -23.08 -14.35
N ASP A 234 34.73 -24.10 -13.53
CA ASP A 234 35.39 -25.37 -13.83
C ASP A 234 36.70 -25.38 -14.62
N ASN A 235 37.80 -25.39 -13.86
CA ASN A 235 38.98 -26.16 -14.27
C ASN A 235 39.52 -26.94 -13.05
N GLY A 236 38.74 -27.93 -12.62
CA GLY A 236 39.05 -28.82 -11.52
C GLY A 236 39.17 -30.28 -11.97
N GLY A 237 40.36 -30.66 -12.45
CA GLY A 237 40.88 -32.02 -12.26
C GLY A 237 40.83 -32.97 -13.46
N SER A 238 41.83 -32.85 -14.35
CA SER A 238 42.41 -34.03 -15.00
C SER A 238 43.73 -34.39 -14.32
N ASP A 239 43.90 -35.69 -14.10
CA ASP A 239 45.12 -36.44 -13.75
C ASP A 239 45.52 -36.56 -12.26
N LYS A 240 45.26 -37.76 -11.71
CA LYS A 240 46.33 -38.67 -11.28
C LYS A 240 45.84 -40.13 -11.22
N ASN A 241 46.58 -40.99 -11.92
CA ASN A 241 46.50 -42.45 -12.00
C ASN A 241 46.51 -43.19 -10.65
N ALA A 242 45.67 -44.23 -10.52
CA ALA A 242 45.99 -45.55 -9.96
C ALA A 242 44.85 -46.54 -10.33
#